data_AF-A0A8I2FUX1-F1
#
_entry.id   AF-A0A8I2FUX1-F1
#
_cell.length_a   1.000
_cell.length_b   1.000
_cell.length_c   1.000
_cell.angle_alpha   90.00
_cell.angle_beta   90.00
_cell.angle_gamma   90.00
#
_symmetry.space_group_name_H-M   'P 1'
#
loop_
_entity.id
_entity.type
_entity.pdbx_description
1 polymer ?
#
loop_
_entity_poly.entity_id
_entity_poly.type
_entity_poly.pdbx_seq_one_letter_code
_entity_poly.pdbx_strand_id
1 'polypeptide(L)' 'MKKITVVIPTYNRKNYLYRLLVQLKNQVFDKADAQLSILVVVDGSTDG' A
#
# COMPACT_ATOMS: atom_id res chain seq x y z
N MET A 1 3.33 -13.58 15.25
CA MET A 1 3.25 -12.37 14.41
C MET A 1 3.84 -12.58 13.01
N LYS A 2 2.98 -12.63 12.00
CA LYS A 2 3.38 -12.68 10.58
C LYS A 2 3.77 -11.29 10.10
N LYS A 3 4.86 -11.16 9.34
CA LYS A 3 5.25 -9.88 8.72
C LYS A 3 4.93 -9.95 7.23
N ILE A 4 4.17 -8.97 6.75
CA ILE A 4 3.77 -8.87 5.34
C ILE A 4 4.26 -7.53 4.81
N THR A 5 5.03 -7.57 3.72
CA THR A 5 5.43 -6.37 3.00
C THR A 5 4.74 -6.34 1.65
N VAL A 6 3.96 -5.30 1.40
CA VAL A 6 3.34 -5.04 0.09
C VAL A 6 4.20 -4.02 -0.64
N VAL A 7 4.72 -4.40 -1.81
CA VAL A 7 5.53 -3.53 -2.67
C VAL A 7 4.65 -3.04 -3.82
N ILE A 8 4.56 -1.71 -3.98
CA ILE A 8 3.66 -1.05 -4.93
C ILE A 8 4.49 -0.15 -5.84
N PRO A 9 4.89 -0.62 -7.04
CA PRO A 9 5.35 0.29 -8.09
C PRO A 9 4.17 1.13 -8.58
N THR A 10 4.39 2.43 -8.80
CA THR A 10 3.35 3.35 -9.25
C THR A 10 3.90 4.36 -10.26
N TYR A 11 3.10 4.63 -11.30
CA TYR A 11 3.35 5.65 -12.31
C TYR A 11 2.05 6.34 -12.71
N ASN A 12 1.91 7.62 -12.38
CA ASN A 12 0.74 8.44 -12.67
C ASN A 12 -0.61 7.82 -12.22
N ARG A 13 -0.70 7.43 -10.93
CA ARG A 13 -1.87 6.78 -10.33
C ARG A 13 -2.40 7.45 -9.05
N LYS A 14 -2.17 8.74 -8.80
CA LYS A 14 -2.57 9.47 -7.58
C LYS A 14 -3.90 9.01 -6.96
N ASN A 15 -4.99 9.09 -7.74
CA ASN A 15 -6.34 8.76 -7.26
C ASN A 15 -6.50 7.26 -6.94
N TYR A 16 -5.84 6.38 -7.69
CA TYR A 16 -5.88 4.94 -7.44
C TYR A 16 -4.99 4.53 -6.26
N LEU A 17 -3.80 5.14 -6.14
CA LEU A 17 -2.88 4.90 -5.04
C LEU A 17 -3.53 5.27 -3.71
N TYR A 18 -4.19 6.43 -3.62
CA TYR A 18 -4.94 6.82 -2.42
C TYR A 18 -6.00 5.77 -2.04
N ARG A 19 -6.85 5.37 -2.99
CA ARG A 19 -7.91 4.37 -2.75
C ARG A 19 -7.33 3.03 -2.31
N LEU A 20 -6.25 2.58 -2.94
CA LEU A 20 -5.54 1.35 -2.60
C LEU A 20 -5.01 1.39 -1.16
N LEU A 21 -4.33 2.47 -0.77
CA LEU A 21 -3.77 2.61 0.58
C LEU A 21 -4.87 2.62 1.66
N VAL A 22 -6.01 3.28 1.40
CA VAL A 22 -7.18 3.23 2.29
C VAL A 22 -7.73 1.81 2.40
N GLN A 23 -7.82 1.07 1.30
CA GLN A 23 -8.28 -0.32 1.31
C GLN A 23 -7.32 -1.27 2.02
N LEU A 24 -6.01 -1.08 1.87
CA LEU A 24 -4.97 -1.86 2.56
C LEU A 24 -4.98 -1.62 4.07
N LYS A 25 -5.19 -0.37 4.50
CA LYS A 25 -5.34 -0.03 5.93
C LYS A 25 -6.55 -0.73 6.57
N ASN A 26 -7.63 -0.94 5.80
CA ASN A 26 -8.88 -1.52 6.29
C ASN A 26 -8.94 -3.06 6.19
N GLN A 27 -7.84 -3.72 5.84
CA GLN A 27 -7.78 -5.19 5.80
C GLN A 27 -7.74 -5.78 7.22
N VAL A 28 -8.10 -7.06 7.34
CA VAL A 28 -8.19 -7.78 8.62
C VAL A 28 -6.84 -8.15 9.26
N PHE A 29 -5.75 -7.44 8.94
CA PHE A 29 -4.41 -7.74 9.46
C PHE A 29 -4.33 -7.58 10.99
N ASP A 30 -5.05 -6.60 11.55
CA ASP A 30 -5.13 -6.38 13.00
C ASP A 30 -5.78 -7.54 13.75
N LYS A 31 -6.66 -8.30 13.07
CA LYS A 31 -7.33 -9.49 13.63
C LYS A 31 -6.52 -10.77 13.44
N ALA A 32 -5.47 -10.75 12.61
CA ALA A 32 -4.78 -11.92 12.11
C ALA A 32 -3.38 -12.14 12.71
N ASP A 33 -3.02 -11.46 13.82
CA ASP A 33 -1.65 -11.42 14.37
C ASP A 33 -0.59 -11.18 13.27
N ALA A 34 -0.84 -10.15 12.45
CA ALA A 34 0.01 -9.78 11.32
C ALA A 34 0.39 -8.30 11.36
N GLN A 35 1.65 -8.01 11.08
CA GLN A 35 2.17 -6.66 10.89
C GLN A 35 2.29 -6.38 9.39
N LEU A 36 1.56 -5.38 8.90
CA LEU A 36 1.63 -4.91 7.52
C LEU A 36 2.68 -3.79 7.39
N SER A 37 3.52 -3.87 6.37
CA SER A 37 4.40 -2.79 5.91
C SER A 37 4.16 -2.52 4.43
N ILE A 38 4.16 -1.26 4.03
CA ILE A 38 3.88 -0.85 2.65
C ILE A 38 5.09 -0.09 2.12
N LEU A 39 5.64 -0.54 1.00
CA LEU A 39 6.72 0.11 0.27
C LEU A 39 6.18 0.61 -1.08
N VAL A 40 6.10 1.92 -1.26
CA VAL A 40 5.69 2.53 -2.53
C VAL A 40 6.93 2.94 -3.31
N VAL A 41 7.03 2.49 -4.56
CA VAL A 41 8.11 2.84 -5.49
C VAL A 41 7.53 3.75 -6.56
N VAL A 42 7.98 5.01 -6.58
CA VAL A 42 7.51 6.01 -7.55
C VAL A 42 8.42 5.99 -8.77
N ASP A 43 7.87 5.58 -9.92
CA ASP A 43 8.60 5.41 -11.17
C ASP A 43 8.61 6.68 -12.03
N GLY A 44 8.97 7.83 -11.43
CA GLY A 44 8.99 9.12 -12.15
C GLY A 44 7.61 9.74 -12.40
N SER A 45 6.62 9.46 -11.54
CA SER A 45 5.30 10.10 -11.60
C SER A 45 5.36 11.63 -11.55
N THR A 46 4.44 12.28 -12.25
CA THR A 46 4.29 13.74 -12.30
C THR A 46 2.89 14.21 -11.89
N ASP A 47 2.02 13.29 -11.47
CA ASP A 47 0.60 13.57 -11.16
C ASP A 47 0.32 13.89 -9.68
N GLY A 48 1.31 13.68 -8.80
CA GLY A 48 1.30 14.06 -7.38
C GLY A 48 0.36 13.22 -6.52
#